data_AF-A0A9P5WXT2-F1
#
_entry.id   AF-A0A9P5WXT2-F1
#
_cell.length_a   1.000
_cell.length_b   1.000
_cell.length_c   1.000
_cell.angle_alpha   90.00
_cell.angle_beta   90.00
_cell.angle_gamma   90.00
#
_symmetry.space_group_name_H-M   'P 1'
#
loop_
_entity.id
_entity.type
_entity.pdbx_description
1 polymer ?
#
loop_
_entity_poly.entity_id
_entity_poly.type
_entity_poly.pdbx_seq_one_letter_code
_entity_poly.pdbx_strand_id
1 'polypeptide(L)'
;MIPIFGDEHRHRINLGGTSATAGISEVWWMCRELWRTFEADPTSVTGLRCVVLMGHDQEVLGQWLCAMTRESLLGPLKGENAEGWLVLLWQASVLILDSVARYPMASCAVAHLSILNMLVEGTEATNAVLNYLLQQNFYPLLAQAICSTPVKSKSTPALAPIIQLATAPLSTFPANTPQFTLTLALAFQHILSIPLLPI
;
A
#
# COMPACT_ATOMS: atom_id res chain seq x y z
N MET A 1 -56.11 46.30 -27.73
CA MET A 1 -57.01 45.19 -27.35
C MET A 1 -56.16 43.98 -26.99
N ILE A 2 -56.61 43.21 -26.01
CA ILE A 2 -56.20 41.83 -25.62
C ILE A 2 -57.40 40.93 -26.08
N PRO A 3 -57.35 39.60 -26.30
CA PRO A 3 -56.38 38.53 -25.98
C PRO A 3 -55.68 37.97 -27.27
N ILE A 4 -55.09 36.77 -27.43
CA ILE A 4 -55.26 35.40 -26.88
C ILE A 4 -53.91 34.67 -26.64
N PHE A 5 -54.00 33.60 -25.83
CA PHE A 5 -53.04 32.55 -25.46
C PHE A 5 -51.87 32.22 -26.42
N GLY A 6 -50.71 31.92 -25.82
CA GLY A 6 -49.76 30.90 -26.28
C GLY A 6 -49.36 30.04 -25.07
N ASP A 7 -49.55 28.73 -25.15
CA ASP A 7 -49.46 27.81 -24.00
C ASP A 7 -48.07 27.17 -23.89
N GLU A 8 -47.25 27.63 -22.94
CA GLU A 8 -45.87 27.14 -22.74
C GLU A 8 -45.85 26.00 -21.70
N HIS A 9 -46.03 24.78 -22.18
CA HIS A 9 -46.03 23.54 -21.39
C HIS A 9 -44.64 23.24 -20.77
N ARG A 10 -44.31 23.92 -19.67
CA ARG A 10 -43.06 23.71 -18.91
C ARG A 10 -43.06 22.35 -18.22
N HIS A 11 -42.52 21.35 -18.90
CA HIS A 11 -42.12 20.09 -18.27
C HIS A 11 -41.07 20.35 -17.18
N ARG A 12 -41.53 20.45 -15.92
CA ARG A 12 -40.66 20.35 -14.75
C ARG A 12 -40.11 18.93 -14.68
N ILE A 13 -38.92 18.72 -15.24
CA ILE A 13 -38.15 17.50 -15.06
C ILE A 13 -37.80 17.41 -13.57
N ASN A 14 -38.54 16.59 -12.83
CA ASN A 14 -38.37 16.47 -11.39
C ASN A 14 -37.18 15.55 -11.10
N LEU A 15 -35.97 16.11 -11.15
CA LEU A 15 -34.71 15.40 -10.88
C LEU A 15 -34.66 15.00 -9.40
N GLY A 16 -35.22 13.82 -9.10
CA GLY A 16 -35.31 13.28 -7.75
C GLY A 16 -33.93 13.08 -7.11
N GLY A 17 -33.76 13.59 -5.89
CA GLY A 17 -32.55 13.46 -5.09
C GLY A 17 -32.35 12.05 -4.52
N THR A 18 -32.25 11.04 -5.38
CA THR A 18 -32.16 9.61 -5.02
C THR A 18 -31.03 8.92 -5.78
N SER A 19 -29.78 9.21 -5.39
CA SER A 19 -28.59 8.54 -5.96
C SER A 19 -27.51 8.23 -4.92
N ALA A 20 -27.30 9.10 -3.91
CA ALA A 20 -26.25 8.91 -2.91
C ALA A 20 -26.43 7.65 -2.04
N THR A 21 -27.68 7.30 -1.67
CA THR A 21 -27.96 6.16 -0.78
C THR A 21 -27.87 4.79 -1.44
N ALA A 22 -28.16 4.70 -2.75
CA ALA A 22 -28.09 3.46 -3.51
C ALA A 22 -26.64 2.96 -3.64
N GLY A 23 -25.74 3.81 -4.14
CA GLY A 23 -24.33 3.45 -4.35
C GLY A 23 -23.60 3.09 -3.05
N ILE A 24 -23.98 3.68 -1.90
CA ILE A 24 -23.45 3.27 -0.59
C ILE A 24 -23.78 1.80 -0.31
N SER A 25 -25.02 1.35 -0.54
CA SER A 25 -25.38 -0.05 -0.30
C SER A 25 -24.64 -1.00 -1.23
N GLU A 26 -24.45 -0.64 -2.50
CA GLU A 26 -23.75 -1.47 -3.49
C GLU A 26 -22.27 -1.66 -3.11
N VAL A 27 -21.59 -0.60 -2.67
CA VAL A 27 -20.21 -0.68 -2.15
C VAL A 27 -20.13 -1.60 -0.93
N TRP A 28 -21.05 -1.49 0.04
CA TRP A 28 -21.07 -2.38 1.20
C TRP A 28 -21.26 -3.86 0.83
N TRP A 29 -22.12 -4.18 -0.16
CA TRP A 29 -22.28 -5.55 -0.66
C TRP A 29 -21.01 -6.04 -1.37
N MET A 30 -20.37 -5.21 -2.19
CA MET A 30 -19.12 -5.55 -2.88
C MET A 30 -17.98 -5.83 -1.89
N CYS A 31 -17.75 -4.95 -0.91
CA CYS A 31 -16.75 -5.14 0.13
C CYS A 31 -16.99 -6.44 0.92
N ARG A 32 -18.25 -6.76 1.23
CA ARG A 32 -18.61 -7.99 1.95
C ARG A 32 -18.29 -9.26 1.16
N GLU A 33 -18.53 -9.28 -0.15
CA GLU A 33 -18.23 -10.46 -0.97
C GLU A 33 -16.73 -10.58 -1.30
N LEU A 34 -16.00 -9.46 -1.43
CA LEU A 34 -14.53 -9.44 -1.47
C LEU A 34 -13.93 -10.02 -0.19
N TRP A 35 -14.41 -9.59 0.98
CA TRP A 35 -13.99 -10.14 2.28
C TRP A 35 -14.25 -11.65 2.36
N ARG A 36 -15.45 -12.09 1.98
CA ARG A 36 -15.84 -13.51 1.99
C ARG A 36 -15.02 -14.37 1.03
N THR A 37 -14.61 -13.81 -0.10
CA THR A 37 -13.70 -14.44 -1.06
C THR A 37 -12.28 -14.53 -0.50
N PHE A 38 -11.84 -13.49 0.22
CA PHE A 38 -10.54 -13.44 0.89
C PHE A 38 -10.44 -14.45 2.05
N GLU A 39 -11.47 -14.58 2.90
CA GLU A 39 -11.52 -15.56 4.00
C GLU A 39 -11.38 -17.02 3.52
N ALA A 40 -11.80 -17.33 2.28
CA ALA A 40 -11.78 -18.68 1.73
C ALA A 40 -10.36 -19.14 1.31
N ASP A 41 -9.54 -18.23 0.76
CA ASP A 41 -8.12 -18.47 0.47
C ASP A 41 -7.34 -17.13 0.40
N PRO A 42 -6.83 -16.64 1.55
CA PRO A 42 -6.08 -15.39 1.60
C PRO A 42 -4.69 -15.51 0.94
N THR A 43 -4.18 -16.73 0.76
CA THR A 43 -2.87 -17.00 0.16
C THR A 43 -2.89 -17.00 -1.37
N SER A 44 -4.06 -17.16 -2.00
CA SER A 44 -4.21 -17.19 -3.45
C SER A 44 -3.99 -15.85 -4.14
N VAL A 45 -3.81 -15.89 -5.46
CA VAL A 45 -3.87 -14.71 -6.36
C VAL A 45 -5.20 -13.96 -6.19
N THR A 46 -6.29 -14.68 -5.90
CA THR A 46 -7.62 -14.09 -5.65
C THR A 46 -7.66 -13.38 -4.30
N GLY A 47 -7.12 -13.97 -3.23
CA GLY A 47 -6.96 -13.35 -1.92
C GLY A 47 -6.17 -12.05 -2.02
N LEU A 48 -5.01 -12.08 -2.69
CA LEU A 48 -4.19 -10.90 -2.92
C LEU A 48 -4.90 -9.81 -3.76
N ARG A 49 -5.70 -10.19 -4.76
CA ARG A 49 -6.58 -9.23 -5.47
C ARG A 49 -7.60 -8.59 -4.54
N CYS A 50 -8.20 -9.36 -3.63
CA CYS A 50 -9.15 -8.83 -2.66
C CYS A 50 -8.47 -7.85 -1.68
N VAL A 51 -7.25 -8.12 -1.23
CA VAL A 51 -6.43 -7.19 -0.42
C VAL A 51 -6.20 -5.87 -1.18
N VAL A 52 -5.76 -5.93 -2.44
CA VAL A 52 -5.50 -4.73 -3.25
C VAL A 52 -6.79 -3.93 -3.52
N LEU A 53 -7.93 -4.60 -3.73
CA LEU A 53 -9.23 -3.96 -3.97
C LEU A 53 -9.86 -3.37 -2.70
N MET A 54 -9.62 -3.96 -1.52
CA MET A 54 -10.03 -3.39 -0.23
C MET A 54 -9.05 -2.32 0.27
N GLY A 55 -7.81 -2.31 -0.24
CA GLY A 55 -6.89 -1.17 -0.19
C GLY A 55 -6.30 -0.89 1.19
N HIS A 56 -6.85 0.10 1.89
CA HIS A 56 -6.31 0.58 3.18
C HIS A 56 -6.91 -0.12 4.40
N ASP A 57 -7.75 -1.14 4.24
CA ASP A 57 -8.27 -1.92 5.36
C ASP A 57 -7.13 -2.63 6.12
N GLN A 58 -6.92 -2.23 7.37
CA GLN A 58 -5.83 -2.74 8.21
C GLN A 58 -6.10 -4.14 8.77
N GLU A 59 -7.36 -4.56 8.87
CA GLU A 59 -7.72 -5.89 9.34
C GLU A 59 -7.52 -6.92 8.21
N VAL A 60 -7.95 -6.61 6.98
CA VAL A 60 -7.65 -7.39 5.77
C VAL A 60 -6.14 -7.52 5.58
N LEU A 61 -5.42 -6.40 5.60
CA LEU A 61 -3.99 -6.38 5.35
C LEU A 61 -3.21 -7.12 6.45
N GLY A 62 -3.60 -6.94 7.72
CA GLY A 62 -3.02 -7.67 8.85
C GLY A 62 -3.26 -9.17 8.77
N GLN A 63 -4.50 -9.61 8.48
CA GLN A 63 -4.83 -11.03 8.30
C GLN A 63 -4.05 -11.66 7.13
N TRP A 64 -3.94 -10.95 6.01
CA TRP A 64 -3.17 -11.41 4.84
C TRP A 64 -1.70 -11.64 5.18
N LEU A 65 -1.09 -10.67 5.87
CA LEU A 65 0.31 -10.76 6.29
C LEU A 65 0.56 -11.84 7.36
N CYS A 66 -0.44 -12.12 8.21
CA CYS A 66 -0.39 -13.25 9.14
C CYS A 66 -0.56 -14.61 8.46
N ALA A 67 -1.21 -14.69 7.29
CA ALA A 67 -1.31 -15.91 6.48
C ALA A 67 -0.08 -16.14 5.58
N MET A 68 0.71 -15.11 5.29
CA MET A 68 1.84 -15.17 4.36
C MET A 68 3.12 -15.74 4.98
N THR A 69 3.52 -16.94 4.55
CA THR A 69 4.89 -17.45 4.69
C THR A 69 5.76 -17.02 3.50
N ARG A 70 7.10 -17.12 3.64
CA ARG A 70 8.06 -16.80 2.57
C ARG A 70 7.83 -17.66 1.31
N GLU A 71 7.38 -18.90 1.50
CA GLU A 71 7.08 -19.86 0.45
C GLU A 71 5.78 -19.49 -0.28
N SER A 72 4.73 -19.09 0.43
CA SER A 72 3.49 -18.58 -0.20
C SER A 72 3.70 -17.24 -0.92
N LEU A 73 4.61 -16.40 -0.43
CA LEU A 73 4.89 -15.07 -0.98
C LEU A 73 5.76 -15.13 -2.25
N LEU A 74 6.80 -15.99 -2.25
CA LEU A 74 7.79 -16.09 -3.33
C LEU A 74 7.60 -17.31 -4.25
N GLY A 75 6.82 -18.31 -3.85
CA GLY A 75 6.51 -19.50 -4.66
C GLY A 75 5.80 -19.18 -5.97
N PRO A 76 4.72 -18.37 -5.97
CA PRO A 76 3.97 -18.04 -7.18
C PRO A 76 4.78 -17.30 -8.26
N LEU A 77 5.89 -16.63 -7.89
CA LEU A 77 6.83 -16.00 -8.82
C LEU A 77 7.54 -17.01 -9.76
N LYS A 78 7.38 -18.32 -9.53
CA LYS A 78 7.92 -19.40 -10.37
C LYS A 78 6.84 -20.12 -11.20
N GLY A 79 5.57 -19.76 -11.05
CA GLY A 79 4.44 -20.41 -11.71
C GLY A 79 3.93 -19.65 -12.94
N GLU A 80 2.95 -20.24 -13.63
CA GLU A 80 2.33 -19.67 -14.86
C GLU A 80 1.70 -18.29 -14.63
N ASN A 81 1.34 -17.95 -13.39
CA ASN A 81 0.74 -16.67 -13.00
C ASN A 81 1.75 -15.65 -12.42
N ALA A 82 3.06 -15.87 -12.59
CA ALA A 82 4.11 -15.07 -11.96
C ALA A 82 4.01 -13.56 -12.21
N GLU A 83 3.71 -13.14 -13.45
CA GLU A 83 3.54 -11.70 -13.78
C GLU A 83 2.35 -11.07 -13.06
N GLY A 84 1.20 -11.76 -13.07
CA GLY A 84 -0.01 -11.31 -12.40
C GLY A 84 0.15 -11.24 -10.89
N TRP A 85 0.88 -12.18 -10.29
CA TRP A 85 1.27 -12.15 -8.89
C TRP A 85 2.20 -10.96 -8.59
N LEU A 86 3.24 -10.76 -9.42
CA LEU A 86 4.24 -9.71 -9.22
C LEU A 86 3.63 -8.30 -9.27
N VAL A 87 2.70 -8.02 -10.19
CA VAL A 87 1.99 -6.73 -10.27
C VAL A 87 1.14 -6.48 -9.02
N LEU A 88 0.43 -7.50 -8.53
CA LEU A 88 -0.35 -7.39 -7.30
C LEU A 88 0.56 -7.23 -6.06
N LEU A 89 1.71 -7.88 -6.07
CA LEU A 89 2.72 -7.80 -5.01
C LEU A 89 3.36 -6.40 -4.95
N TRP A 90 3.55 -5.73 -6.09
CA TRP A 90 3.93 -4.30 -6.16
C TRP A 90 2.88 -3.41 -5.51
N GLN A 91 1.60 -3.62 -5.83
CA GLN A 91 0.48 -2.84 -5.29
C GLN A 91 0.32 -3.06 -3.79
N ALA A 92 0.36 -4.31 -3.33
CA ALA A 92 0.37 -4.65 -1.91
C ALA A 92 1.58 -4.02 -1.19
N SER A 93 2.78 -4.06 -1.77
CA SER A 93 3.97 -3.45 -1.13
C SER A 93 3.80 -1.95 -0.86
N VAL A 94 3.15 -1.21 -1.77
CA VAL A 94 2.80 0.21 -1.54
C VAL A 94 1.77 0.36 -0.42
N LEU A 95 0.72 -0.48 -0.39
CA LEU A 95 -0.30 -0.45 0.67
C LEU A 95 0.28 -0.77 2.06
N ILE A 96 1.21 -1.72 2.15
CA ILE A 96 1.92 -2.06 3.39
C ILE A 96 2.78 -0.87 3.85
N LEU A 97 3.52 -0.23 2.93
CA LEU A 97 4.41 0.88 3.27
C LEU A 97 3.64 2.14 3.69
N ASP A 98 2.56 2.48 2.99
CA ASP A 98 1.65 3.56 3.35
C ASP A 98 0.93 3.30 4.69
N SER A 99 0.50 2.06 4.93
CA SER A 99 -0.02 1.61 6.23
C SER A 99 0.97 1.89 7.36
N VAL A 100 2.25 1.49 7.21
CA VAL A 100 3.29 1.74 8.22
C VAL A 100 3.63 3.22 8.35
N ALA A 101 3.58 4.00 7.26
CA ALA A 101 3.78 5.45 7.30
C ALA A 101 2.66 6.19 8.06
N ARG A 102 1.42 5.69 8.02
CA ARG A 102 0.26 6.26 8.75
C ARG A 102 0.15 5.74 10.18
N TYR A 103 0.46 4.47 10.41
CA TYR A 103 0.22 3.76 11.68
C TYR A 103 1.45 2.96 12.17
N PRO A 104 2.63 3.58 12.39
CA PRO A 104 3.85 2.86 12.78
C PRO A 104 3.77 2.20 14.18
N MET A 105 2.76 2.56 14.97
CA MET A 105 2.47 1.98 16.29
C MET A 105 1.41 0.85 16.26
N ALA A 106 0.87 0.49 15.09
CA ALA A 106 -0.10 -0.61 14.99
C ALA A 106 0.55 -1.95 15.38
N SER A 107 -0.22 -2.84 15.99
CA SER A 107 0.22 -4.20 16.34
C SER A 107 0.79 -4.97 15.14
N CYS A 108 0.20 -4.77 13.96
CA CYS A 108 0.63 -5.40 12.72
C CYS A 108 1.87 -4.76 12.08
N ALA A 109 2.28 -3.53 12.49
CA ALA A 109 3.34 -2.78 11.80
C ALA A 109 4.70 -3.52 11.73
N VAL A 110 5.01 -4.36 12.72
CA VAL A 110 6.22 -5.20 12.69
C VAL A 110 6.13 -6.33 11.65
N ALA A 111 4.95 -6.94 11.47
CA ALA A 111 4.72 -7.95 10.43
C ALA A 111 4.74 -7.32 9.03
N HIS A 112 4.13 -6.14 8.89
CA HIS A 112 4.17 -5.31 7.68
C HIS A 112 5.61 -5.04 7.24
N LEU A 113 6.46 -4.58 8.17
CA LEU A 113 7.88 -4.33 7.93
C LEU A 113 8.70 -5.61 7.66
N SER A 114 8.34 -6.74 8.29
CA SER A 114 9.03 -8.02 8.07
C SER A 114 8.79 -8.55 6.65
N ILE A 115 7.55 -8.48 6.16
CA ILE A 115 7.20 -8.86 4.78
C ILE A 115 7.84 -7.91 3.77
N LEU A 116 7.85 -6.60 4.01
CA LEU A 116 8.58 -5.66 3.16
C LEU A 116 10.09 -5.96 3.10
N ASN A 117 10.75 -6.30 4.22
CA ASN A 117 12.16 -6.68 4.18
C ASN A 117 12.37 -7.98 3.37
N MET A 118 11.51 -9.00 3.55
CA MET A 118 11.55 -10.22 2.72
C MET A 118 11.33 -9.97 1.21
N LEU A 119 10.68 -8.87 0.84
CA LEU A 119 10.47 -8.43 -0.55
C LEU A 119 11.55 -7.49 -1.09
N VAL A 120 12.49 -7.03 -0.25
CA VAL A 120 13.66 -6.21 -0.69
C VAL A 120 14.96 -7.02 -0.61
N GLU A 121 15.06 -8.01 0.28
CA GLU A 121 16.16 -9.00 0.38
C GLU A 121 16.11 -10.13 -0.66
N GLY A 122 15.14 -10.13 -1.58
CA GLY A 122 14.85 -11.26 -2.45
C GLY A 122 15.72 -11.38 -3.72
N THR A 123 15.17 -12.05 -4.74
CA THR A 123 15.84 -12.30 -6.03
C THR A 123 15.63 -11.17 -7.03
N GLU A 124 16.15 -11.30 -8.26
CA GLU A 124 15.99 -10.32 -9.34
C GLU A 124 14.52 -9.89 -9.58
N ALA A 125 13.56 -10.81 -9.45
CA ALA A 125 12.14 -10.51 -9.54
C ALA A 125 11.65 -9.53 -8.44
N THR A 126 12.26 -9.57 -7.25
CA THR A 126 11.94 -8.65 -6.15
C THR A 126 12.70 -7.33 -6.25
N ASN A 127 13.84 -7.28 -6.96
CA ASN A 127 14.49 -6.01 -7.31
C ASN A 127 13.57 -5.11 -8.15
N ALA A 128 12.66 -5.69 -8.93
CA ALA A 128 11.59 -4.95 -9.61
C ALA A 128 10.56 -4.36 -8.62
N VAL A 129 10.23 -5.07 -7.52
CA VAL A 129 9.39 -4.56 -6.42
C VAL A 129 10.04 -3.34 -5.79
N LEU A 130 11.34 -3.42 -5.47
CA LEU A 130 12.10 -2.30 -4.92
C LEU A 130 12.15 -1.10 -5.89
N ASN A 131 12.46 -1.32 -7.17
CA ASN A 131 12.51 -0.26 -8.17
C ASN A 131 11.13 0.42 -8.35
N TYR A 132 10.04 -0.34 -8.28
CA TYR A 132 8.68 0.20 -8.27
C TYR A 132 8.40 1.01 -6.99
N LEU A 133 8.74 0.50 -5.80
CA LEU A 133 8.59 1.22 -4.54
C LEU A 133 9.32 2.58 -4.56
N LEU A 134 10.57 2.62 -5.07
CA LEU A 134 11.33 3.88 -5.19
C LEU A 134 10.63 4.93 -6.07
N GLN A 135 9.87 4.50 -7.08
CA GLN A 135 9.03 5.39 -7.89
C GLN A 135 7.73 5.80 -7.17
N GLN A 136 7.25 4.98 -6.22
CA GLN A 136 6.05 5.20 -5.42
C GLN A 136 6.36 5.79 -4.02
N ASN A 137 7.24 6.80 -3.96
CA ASN A 137 7.53 7.57 -2.75
C ASN A 137 8.11 6.78 -1.56
N PHE A 138 8.88 5.71 -1.80
CA PHE A 138 9.50 4.88 -0.75
C PHE A 138 10.17 5.67 0.38
N TYR A 139 11.12 6.55 0.04
CA TYR A 139 11.87 7.32 1.04
C TYR A 139 11.03 8.38 1.78
N PRO A 140 10.15 9.17 1.13
CA PRO A 140 9.15 9.98 1.82
C PRO A 140 8.27 9.20 2.81
N LEU A 141 7.78 8.01 2.44
CA LEU A 141 6.92 7.19 3.32
C LEU A 141 7.70 6.60 4.51
N LEU A 142 8.94 6.13 4.30
CA LEU A 142 9.82 5.73 5.41
C LEU A 142 10.14 6.90 6.33
N ALA A 143 10.40 8.10 5.78
CA ALA A 143 10.64 9.30 6.57
C ALA A 143 9.43 9.67 7.43
N GLN A 144 8.21 9.57 6.87
CA GLN A 144 6.97 9.75 7.61
C GLN A 144 6.82 8.72 8.75
N ALA A 145 7.13 7.44 8.51
CA ALA A 145 7.10 6.40 9.55
C ALA A 145 8.11 6.68 10.70
N ILE A 146 9.32 7.14 10.37
CA ILE A 146 10.35 7.53 11.35
C ILE A 146 9.90 8.74 12.16
N CYS A 147 9.46 9.82 11.50
CA CYS A 147 9.01 11.05 12.17
C CYS A 147 7.75 10.84 13.03
N SER A 148 6.88 9.90 12.64
CA SER A 148 5.66 9.53 13.39
C SER A 148 5.93 8.53 14.53
N THR A 149 7.16 8.02 14.66
CA THR A 149 7.58 7.13 15.75
C THR A 149 7.98 7.96 16.99
N PRO A 150 7.30 7.84 18.14
CA PRO A 150 7.57 8.70 19.30
C PRO A 150 9.00 8.58 19.83
N VAL A 151 9.71 9.70 19.94
CA VAL A 151 11.13 9.75 20.37
C VAL A 151 11.36 9.21 21.79
N LYS A 152 10.30 9.14 22.62
CA LYS A 152 10.34 8.53 23.97
C LYS A 152 10.34 7.00 23.96
N SER A 153 9.95 6.35 22.86
CA SER A 153 9.96 4.89 22.70
C SER A 153 11.10 4.43 21.77
N LYS A 154 12.35 4.74 22.15
CA LYS A 154 13.58 4.25 21.47
C LYS A 154 13.76 2.71 21.51
N SER A 155 12.81 1.99 22.10
CA SER A 155 12.70 0.53 22.11
C SER A 155 11.53 -0.01 21.29
N THR A 156 10.91 0.81 20.43
CA THR A 156 9.83 0.35 19.53
C THR A 156 10.38 -0.69 18.54
N PRO A 157 9.81 -1.90 18.45
CA PRO A 157 10.36 -2.99 17.63
C PRO A 157 10.35 -2.70 16.12
N ALA A 158 9.53 -1.75 15.65
CA ALA A 158 9.47 -1.32 14.26
C ALA A 158 10.72 -0.56 13.77
N LEU A 159 11.51 0.06 14.66
CA LEU A 159 12.59 0.98 14.24
C LEU A 159 13.74 0.27 13.52
N ALA A 160 14.15 -0.92 13.97
CA ALA A 160 15.23 -1.67 13.32
C ALA A 160 14.84 -2.17 11.91
N PRO A 161 13.66 -2.79 11.70
CA PRO A 161 13.16 -3.11 10.36
C PRO A 161 13.00 -1.90 9.41
N ILE A 162 12.68 -0.71 9.93
CA ILE A 162 12.65 0.53 9.14
C ILE A 162 14.06 0.95 8.67
N ILE A 163 15.07 0.85 9.55
CA ILE A 163 16.48 1.15 9.21
C ILE A 163 17.03 0.13 8.20
N GLN A 164 16.62 -1.14 8.31
CA GLN A 164 16.94 -2.17 7.32
C GLN A 164 16.34 -1.82 5.95
N LEU A 165 15.04 -1.46 5.87
CA LEU A 165 14.42 -1.01 4.61
C LEU A 165 15.08 0.26 4.04
N ALA A 166 15.49 1.21 4.87
CA ALA A 166 16.12 2.44 4.39
C ALA A 166 17.49 2.19 3.73
N THR A 167 18.24 1.18 4.19
CA THR A 167 19.60 0.87 3.72
C THR A 167 19.65 -0.25 2.69
N ALA A 168 18.72 -1.22 2.70
CA ALA A 168 18.69 -2.34 1.75
C ALA A 168 18.81 -1.93 0.26
N PRO A 169 18.17 -0.83 -0.23
CA PRO A 169 18.32 -0.40 -1.62
C PRO A 169 19.76 -0.04 -2.01
N LEU A 170 20.56 0.47 -1.06
CA LEU A 170 21.98 0.77 -1.26
C LEU A 170 22.85 -0.50 -1.30
N SER A 171 22.36 -1.61 -0.74
CA SER A 171 22.97 -2.94 -0.87
C SER A 171 22.55 -3.65 -2.15
N THR A 172 21.32 -3.42 -2.64
CA THR A 172 20.76 -4.07 -3.84
C THR A 172 21.30 -3.47 -5.15
N PHE A 173 21.47 -2.14 -5.23
CA PHE A 173 21.94 -1.49 -6.46
C PHE A 173 23.47 -1.33 -6.48
N PRO A 174 24.20 -1.82 -7.51
CA PRO A 174 25.63 -1.61 -7.62
C PRO A 174 26.00 -0.12 -7.72
N ALA A 175 27.07 0.30 -7.03
CA ALA A 175 27.47 1.70 -6.88
C ALA A 175 27.69 2.47 -8.21
N ASN A 176 27.96 1.76 -9.30
CA ASN A 176 28.18 2.31 -10.64
C ASN A 176 26.87 2.54 -11.44
N THR A 177 25.69 2.34 -10.83
CA THR A 177 24.39 2.49 -11.49
C THR A 177 23.73 3.85 -11.17
N PRO A 178 23.01 4.47 -12.11
CA PRO A 178 22.26 5.69 -11.83
C PRO A 178 21.14 5.45 -10.79
N GLN A 179 20.62 4.22 -10.69
CA GLN A 179 19.70 3.80 -9.62
C GLN A 179 20.34 3.98 -8.24
N PHE A 180 21.59 3.56 -8.04
CA PHE A 180 22.29 3.78 -6.77
C PHE A 180 22.47 5.28 -6.46
N THR A 181 22.87 6.09 -7.45
CA THR A 181 23.04 7.54 -7.26
C THR A 181 21.71 8.23 -6.86
N LEU A 182 20.60 7.88 -7.52
CA LEU A 182 19.27 8.41 -7.22
C LEU A 182 18.79 7.95 -5.85
N THR A 183 18.96 6.66 -5.53
CA THR A 183 18.61 6.05 -4.24
C THR A 183 19.36 6.75 -3.10
N LEU A 184 20.67 6.97 -3.26
CA LEU A 184 21.51 7.65 -2.30
C LEU A 184 21.06 9.11 -2.10
N ALA A 185 20.76 9.83 -3.19
CA ALA A 185 20.26 11.21 -3.12
C ALA A 185 18.93 11.30 -2.35
N LEU A 186 17.97 10.39 -2.60
CA LEU A 186 16.70 10.34 -1.87
C LEU A 186 16.91 9.97 -0.39
N ALA A 187 17.81 9.03 -0.08
CA ALA A 187 18.15 8.67 1.29
C ALA A 187 18.75 9.87 2.07
N PHE A 188 19.64 10.65 1.44
CA PHE A 188 20.13 11.91 2.00
C PHE A 188 19.01 12.94 2.18
N GLN A 189 18.15 13.12 1.17
CA GLN A 189 17.09 14.13 1.16
C GLN A 189 15.99 13.86 2.20
N HIS A 190 15.64 12.60 2.46
CA HIS A 190 14.47 12.23 3.27
C HIS A 190 14.77 11.50 4.58
N ILE A 191 15.89 10.78 4.71
CA ILE A 191 16.21 10.00 5.92
C ILE A 191 17.30 10.67 6.74
N LEU A 192 18.41 11.08 6.10
CA LEU A 192 19.53 11.73 6.80
C LEU A 192 19.29 13.21 7.09
N SER A 193 18.22 13.79 6.55
CA SER A 193 17.72 15.13 6.85
C SER A 193 16.80 15.19 8.08
N ILE A 194 16.36 14.04 8.61
CA ILE A 194 15.44 13.99 9.76
C ILE A 194 16.15 14.53 11.00
N PRO A 195 15.63 15.57 11.67
CA PRO A 195 16.26 16.15 12.86
C PRO A 195 16.16 15.16 14.03
N LEU A 196 17.26 14.46 14.30
CA LEU A 196 17.37 13.50 15.40
C LEU A 196 17.47 14.23 16.75
N LEU A 197 16.28 14.50 17.32
CA LEU A 197 15.99 15.22 18.58
C LEU A 197 15.98 16.76 18.47
N PRO A 198 15.16 17.44 19.32
CA PRO A 198 15.35 18.86 19.60
C PRO A 198 16.64 19.11 20.39
N ILE A 199 17.15 20.34 20.25
CA ILE A 199 18.27 20.91 21.01
C ILE A 199 17.76 21.38 22.39
#